data_AF-A0A7C1EEM0-F1
#
_entry.id   AF-A0A7C1EEM0-F1
#
_cell.length_a   1.000
_cell.length_b   1.000
_cell.length_c   1.000
_cell.angle_alpha   90.00
_cell.angle_beta   90.00
_cell.angle_gamma   90.00
#
_symmetry.space_group_name_H-M   'P 1'
#
loop_
_entity.id
_entity.type
_entity.pdbx_description
1 polymer ?
#
loop_
_entity_poly.entity_id
_entity_poly.type
_entity_poly.pdbx_seq_one_letter_code
_entity_poly.pdbx_strand_id
1 'polypeptide(L)'
;MRRFAAIITVLIGTLFAGCAPFTTREPMRIDPTHARAEAFYRGLDSLVASPLLAPTHVGMAVWSLDRDEWIYEHQADKLFVPASTAKLIVAVSALHAYGPARRFETVVLTDSAVTDSTIPGNLYLVAGGAPDLTTGDLHALAERLRALGYT
;
A
#
# COMPACT_ATOMS: atom_id res chain seq x y z
N MET A 1 -25.67 21.22 -57.65
CA MET A 1 -26.24 22.55 -57.94
C MET A 1 -27.02 23.02 -56.71
N ARG A 2 -26.80 24.28 -56.27
CA ARG A 2 -27.55 25.09 -55.27
C ARG A 2 -27.39 24.64 -53.80
N ARG A 3 -26.56 25.27 -52.93
CA ARG A 3 -26.43 26.65 -52.38
C ARG A 3 -27.52 27.04 -51.37
N PHE A 4 -27.09 27.86 -50.39
CA PHE A 4 -27.76 28.55 -49.26
C PHE A 4 -27.73 27.79 -47.93
N ALA A 5 -26.81 28.05 -46.98
CA ALA A 5 -26.34 29.28 -46.30
C ALA A 5 -27.27 29.78 -45.18
N ALA A 6 -26.64 29.96 -44.01
CA ALA A 6 -27.05 30.77 -42.85
C ALA A 6 -28.22 30.16 -42.02
N ILE A 7 -28.28 30.19 -40.69
CA ILE A 7 -27.82 31.18 -39.73
C ILE A 7 -27.46 30.47 -38.42
N ILE A 8 -26.31 30.84 -37.88
CA ILE A 8 -25.82 30.54 -36.54
C ILE A 8 -26.74 31.21 -35.52
N THR A 9 -27.34 30.45 -34.61
CA THR A 9 -27.83 30.99 -33.34
C THR A 9 -27.20 30.15 -32.23
N VAL A 10 -26.08 30.67 -31.73
CA VAL A 10 -25.39 30.17 -30.54
C VAL A 10 -26.26 30.53 -29.34
N LEU A 11 -26.92 29.53 -28.77
CA LEU A 11 -27.58 29.62 -27.47
C LEU A 11 -26.49 29.44 -26.41
N ILE A 12 -25.96 30.55 -25.89
CA ILE A 12 -25.14 30.58 -24.68
C ILE A 12 -26.07 30.27 -23.52
N GLY A 13 -26.22 28.99 -23.22
CA GLY A 13 -26.74 28.50 -21.95
C GLY A 13 -25.57 28.38 -20.98
N THR A 14 -25.44 29.35 -20.09
CA THR A 14 -24.54 29.32 -18.94
C THR A 14 -24.79 28.08 -18.08
N LEU A 15 -23.89 27.09 -18.16
CA LEU A 15 -23.74 26.05 -17.15
C LEU A 15 -22.44 26.32 -16.39
N PHE A 16 -22.49 27.32 -15.50
CA PHE A 16 -21.41 27.52 -14.53
C PHE A 16 -21.68 26.64 -13.29
N ALA A 17 -20.65 25.86 -12.96
CA ALA A 17 -20.28 25.43 -11.62
C ALA A 17 -21.29 24.61 -10.80
N GLY A 18 -21.20 23.29 -10.98
CA GLY A 18 -21.57 22.30 -9.97
C GLY A 18 -20.38 21.44 -9.54
N CYS A 19 -19.16 22.00 -9.54
CA CYS A 19 -18.09 21.41 -8.74
C CYS A 19 -18.42 21.78 -7.31
N ALA A 20 -18.97 20.84 -6.52
CA ALA A 20 -19.04 21.05 -5.09
C ALA A 20 -17.61 21.37 -4.64
N PRO A 21 -17.34 22.57 -4.09
CA PRO A 21 -16.01 22.82 -3.58
C PRO A 21 -15.76 21.74 -2.53
N PHE A 22 -14.60 21.09 -2.62
CA PHE A 22 -14.00 20.41 -1.48
C PHE A 22 -14.13 21.40 -0.33
N THR A 23 -15.08 21.13 0.56
CA THR A 23 -15.42 22.05 1.63
C THR A 23 -14.19 22.03 2.51
N THR A 24 -13.35 23.06 2.39
CA THR A 24 -12.47 23.44 3.49
C THR A 24 -13.43 23.79 4.61
N ARG A 25 -13.79 22.79 5.42
CA ARG A 25 -14.39 23.01 6.72
C ARG A 25 -13.45 24.00 7.38
N GLU A 26 -13.98 25.11 7.88
CA GLU A 26 -13.16 26.04 8.66
C GLU A 26 -12.33 25.20 9.63
N PRO A 27 -11.00 25.39 9.68
CA PRO A 27 -10.19 24.64 10.64
C PRO A 27 -10.87 24.84 11.98
N MET A 28 -11.26 23.74 12.62
CA MET A 28 -11.92 23.80 13.91
C MET A 28 -11.02 24.66 14.80
N ARG A 29 -11.48 25.88 15.11
CA ARG A 29 -10.78 26.78 16.01
C ARG A 29 -10.87 26.10 17.36
N ILE A 30 -9.77 25.49 17.78
CA ILE A 30 -9.72 24.75 19.03
C ILE A 30 -10.07 25.75 20.12
N ASP A 31 -11.17 25.48 20.82
CA ASP A 31 -11.57 26.22 21.98
C ASP A 31 -10.45 26.03 23.05
N PRO A 32 -9.80 27.10 23.51
CA PRO A 32 -8.63 27.04 24.40
C PRO A 32 -8.91 26.42 25.79
N THR A 33 -10.12 25.92 26.03
CA THR A 33 -10.52 25.22 27.25
C THR A 33 -9.89 23.82 27.42
N HIS A 34 -9.17 23.27 26.44
CA HIS A 34 -8.41 22.03 26.65
C HIS A 34 -6.90 22.28 26.65
N ALA A 35 -6.35 22.75 27.79
CA ALA A 35 -4.92 22.94 28.01
C ALA A 35 -4.04 21.73 27.60
N ARG A 36 -4.61 20.51 27.58
CA ARG A 36 -3.97 19.28 27.10
C ARG A 36 -3.76 19.25 25.59
N ALA A 37 -4.72 19.72 24.78
CA ALA A 37 -4.59 19.78 23.33
C ALA A 37 -3.52 20.81 22.93
N GLU A 38 -3.58 21.98 23.56
CA GLU A 38 -2.56 23.03 23.42
C GLU A 38 -1.16 22.55 23.82
N ALA A 39 -1.04 21.78 24.91
CA ALA A 39 0.23 21.18 25.31
C ALA A 39 0.72 20.11 24.31
N PHE A 40 -0.20 19.36 23.68
CA PHE A 40 0.12 18.37 22.66
C PHE A 40 0.73 19.02 21.41
N TYR A 41 0.09 20.05 20.87
CA TYR A 41 0.60 20.77 19.69
C TYR A 41 1.96 21.41 19.95
N ARG A 42 2.11 22.13 21.07
CA ARG A 42 3.41 22.68 21.48
C ARG A 42 4.47 21.60 21.63
N GLY A 43 4.09 20.41 22.09
CA GLY A 43 4.96 19.24 22.15
C GLY A 43 5.47 18.86 20.76
N LEU A 44 4.58 18.68 19.79
CA LEU A 44 4.95 18.34 18.39
C LEU A 44 5.80 19.44 17.73
N ASP A 45 5.42 20.70 17.91
CA ASP A 45 6.18 21.86 17.42
C ASP A 45 7.60 21.89 18.00
N SER A 46 7.74 21.58 19.30
CA SER A 46 9.06 21.54 19.94
C SER A 46 9.96 20.42 19.41
N LEU A 47 9.37 19.31 18.95
CA LEU A 47 10.12 18.19 18.38
C LEU A 47 10.63 18.54 16.99
N VAL A 48 9.78 19.10 16.12
CA VAL A 48 10.18 19.49 14.75
C VAL A 48 11.16 20.68 14.77
N ALA A 49 11.05 21.58 15.76
CA ALA A 49 11.96 22.70 15.96
C ALA A 49 13.23 22.34 16.75
N SER A 50 13.44 21.07 17.10
CA SER A 50 14.59 20.65 17.89
C SER A 50 15.92 20.99 17.20
N PRO A 51 16.90 21.60 17.90
CA PRO A 51 18.22 21.86 17.33
C PRO A 51 18.93 20.61 16.80
N LEU A 52 18.58 19.42 17.32
CA LEU A 52 19.09 18.14 16.83
C LEU A 52 18.67 17.82 15.39
N LEU A 53 17.56 18.38 14.93
CA LEU A 53 17.00 18.18 13.60
C LEU A 53 17.29 19.35 12.65
N ALA A 54 18.00 20.39 13.11
CA ALA A 54 18.30 21.59 12.33
C ALA A 54 18.87 21.35 10.91
N PRO A 55 19.77 20.36 10.67
CA PRO A 55 20.27 20.10 9.33
C PRO A 55 19.35 19.18 8.48
N THR A 56 18.22 18.73 9.03
CA THR A 56 17.34 17.72 8.41
C THR A 56 16.01 18.32 7.95
N HIS A 57 15.38 17.67 6.97
CA HIS A 57 13.99 17.95 6.63
C HIS A 57 13.10 16.98 7.42
N VAL A 58 12.08 17.52 8.08
CA VAL A 58 11.17 16.74 8.92
C VAL A 58 9.78 16.84 8.33
N GLY A 59 9.19 15.70 7.98
CA GLY A 59 7.76 15.59 7.66
C GLY A 59 7.03 14.93 8.82
N MET A 60 5.95 15.53 9.29
CA MET A 60 5.11 14.96 10.34
C MET A 60 3.65 15.24 10.04
N ALA A 61 2.81 14.21 10.09
CA ALA A 61 1.38 14.35 9.95
C ALA A 61 0.67 13.41 10.94
N VAL A 62 -0.40 13.88 11.56
CA VAL A 62 -1.19 13.14 12.54
C VAL A 62 -2.65 13.19 12.13
N TRP A 63 -3.24 12.01 11.89
CA TRP A 63 -4.65 11.84 11.56
C TRP A 63 -5.41 11.31 12.77
N SER A 64 -6.59 11.86 13.04
CA SER A 64 -7.51 11.32 14.04
C SER A 64 -8.47 10.34 13.40
N LEU A 65 -8.43 9.06 13.83
CA LEU A 65 -9.36 8.04 13.34
C LEU A 65 -10.80 8.27 13.82
N ASP A 66 -10.99 8.82 15.02
CA ASP A 66 -12.32 9.09 15.58
C ASP A 66 -13.01 10.29 14.93
N ARG A 67 -12.21 11.31 14.56
CA ARG A 67 -12.71 12.58 14.01
C ARG A 67 -12.67 12.63 12.49
N ASP A 68 -11.95 11.69 11.87
CA ASP A 68 -11.71 11.62 10.42
C ASP A 68 -11.12 12.93 9.86
N GLU A 69 -10.13 13.48 10.56
CA GLU A 69 -9.47 14.74 10.17
C GLU A 69 -7.97 14.74 10.52
N TRP A 70 -7.19 15.50 9.75
CA TRP A 70 -5.81 15.86 10.12
C TRP A 70 -5.85 16.77 11.35
N ILE A 71 -5.15 16.38 12.40
CA ILE A 71 -5.06 17.19 13.62
C ILE A 71 -3.72 17.90 13.72
N TYR A 72 -2.67 17.45 13.02
CA TYR A 72 -1.37 18.14 12.93
C TYR A 72 -0.69 17.83 11.59
N GLU A 73 -0.12 18.85 10.96
CA GLU A 73 0.61 18.72 9.70
C GLU A 73 1.84 19.64 9.72
N HIS A 74 3.00 19.09 9.41
CA HIS A 74 4.25 19.81 9.23
C HIS A 74 4.97 19.24 8.00
N GLN A 75 5.05 20.03 6.92
CA GLN A 75 5.62 19.62 5.63
C GLN A 75 5.01 18.31 5.07
N ALA A 76 3.73 18.04 5.36
CA ALA A 76 3.07 16.79 5.00
C ALA A 76 2.93 16.58 3.48
N ASP A 77 3.00 17.66 2.70
CA ASP A 77 2.95 17.66 1.23
C ASP A 77 4.31 17.41 0.56
N LYS A 78 5.40 17.36 1.32
CA LYS A 78 6.75 17.21 0.78
C LYS A 78 7.11 15.74 0.55
N LEU A 79 7.96 15.53 -0.46
CA LEU A 79 8.50 14.21 -0.78
C LEU A 79 9.71 13.92 0.11
N PHE A 80 9.71 12.74 0.72
CA PHE A 80 10.78 12.22 1.56
C PHE A 80 11.21 10.83 1.07
N VAL A 81 12.41 10.40 1.48
CA VAL A 81 12.83 9.01 1.34
C VAL A 81 12.18 8.20 2.48
N PRO A 82 11.20 7.32 2.21
CA PRO A 82 10.39 6.68 3.26
C PRO A 82 11.14 5.60 4.06
N ALA A 83 12.31 5.15 3.59
CA ALA A 83 13.00 3.98 4.14
C ALA A 83 12.02 2.79 4.30
N SER A 84 12.01 2.13 5.45
CA SER A 84 11.12 0.98 5.69
C SER A 84 9.63 1.32 5.77
N THR A 85 9.21 2.59 5.88
CA THR A 85 7.77 2.93 5.84
C THR A 85 7.16 2.68 4.47
N ALA A 86 7.96 2.60 3.40
CA ALA A 86 7.53 2.13 2.08
C ALA A 86 6.86 0.75 2.11
N LYS A 87 7.20 -0.10 3.10
CA LYS A 87 6.59 -1.42 3.27
C LYS A 87 5.08 -1.33 3.50
N LEU A 88 4.55 -0.23 4.04
CA LEU A 88 3.11 -0.05 4.22
C LEU A 88 2.36 -0.09 2.88
N ILE A 89 2.86 0.62 1.87
CA ILE A 89 2.27 0.65 0.52
C ILE A 89 2.31 -0.75 -0.09
N VAL A 90 3.46 -1.44 0.01
CA VAL A 90 3.62 -2.81 -0.51
C VAL A 90 2.68 -3.79 0.21
N ALA A 91 2.60 -3.72 1.54
CA ALA A 91 1.76 -4.61 2.34
C ALA A 91 0.27 -4.43 2.04
N VAL A 92 -0.22 -3.18 1.97
CA VAL A 92 -1.60 -2.89 1.62
C VAL A 92 -1.91 -3.33 0.19
N SER A 93 -1.00 -3.08 -0.75
CA SER A 93 -1.16 -3.51 -2.15
C SER A 93 -1.21 -5.03 -2.29
N ALA A 94 -0.33 -5.75 -1.58
CA ALA A 94 -0.32 -7.21 -1.56
C ALA A 94 -1.61 -7.77 -0.94
N LEU A 95 -2.08 -7.17 0.16
CA LEU A 95 -3.33 -7.57 0.81
C LEU A 95 -4.53 -7.32 -0.11
N HIS A 96 -4.55 -6.19 -0.82
CA HIS A 96 -5.61 -5.88 -1.79
C HIS A 96 -5.60 -6.85 -2.98
N ALA A 97 -4.42 -7.15 -3.54
CA ALA A 97 -4.29 -8.00 -4.73
C ALA A 97 -4.52 -9.49 -4.43
N TYR A 98 -4.06 -9.98 -3.29
CA TYR A 98 -4.06 -11.41 -2.98
C TYR A 98 -5.04 -11.83 -1.89
N GLY A 99 -5.54 -10.88 -1.09
CA GLY A 99 -6.31 -11.17 0.10
C GLY A 99 -5.45 -11.72 1.26
N PRO A 100 -5.99 -11.74 2.49
CA PRO A 100 -5.26 -12.19 3.68
C PRO A 100 -5.02 -13.70 3.70
N ALA A 101 -5.79 -14.46 2.93
CA ALA A 101 -5.76 -15.92 2.92
C ALA A 101 -4.84 -16.51 1.84
N ARG A 102 -4.10 -15.68 1.09
CA ARG A 102 -3.19 -16.17 0.04
C ARG A 102 -2.21 -17.20 0.61
N ARG A 103 -2.04 -18.28 -0.11
CA ARG A 103 -0.98 -19.27 0.09
C ARG A 103 -0.13 -19.34 -1.16
N PHE A 104 1.16 -19.56 -0.97
CA PHE A 104 2.11 -19.82 -2.05
C PHE A 104 2.34 -21.33 -2.10
N GLU A 105 2.38 -21.90 -3.29
CA GLU A 105 2.51 -23.34 -3.48
C GLU A 105 3.82 -23.69 -4.16
N THR A 106 4.66 -24.47 -3.49
CA THR A 106 5.86 -25.05 -4.07
C THR A 106 5.56 -26.50 -4.43
N VAL A 107 5.76 -26.87 -5.69
CA VAL A 107 5.39 -28.19 -6.22
C VAL A 107 6.59 -28.94 -6.77
N VAL A 108 6.51 -30.26 -6.75
CA VAL A 108 7.49 -31.16 -7.36
C VAL A 108 6.87 -31.79 -8.59
N LEU A 109 7.55 -31.70 -9.72
CA LEU A 109 7.12 -32.24 -11.00
C LEU A 109 8.16 -33.21 -11.56
N THR A 110 7.74 -34.13 -12.42
CA THR A 110 8.63 -34.98 -13.21
C THR A 110 8.13 -35.03 -14.65
N ASP A 111 9.05 -35.22 -15.59
CA ASP A 111 8.78 -35.38 -17.03
C ASP A 111 8.47 -36.83 -17.41
N SER A 112 8.60 -37.78 -16.48
CA SER A 112 8.49 -39.21 -16.75
C SER A 112 7.37 -39.87 -15.98
N ALA A 113 6.77 -40.89 -16.59
CA ALA A 113 5.87 -41.78 -15.86
C ALA A 113 6.68 -42.51 -14.78
N VAL A 114 6.19 -42.44 -13.55
CA VAL A 114 6.78 -43.13 -12.41
C VAL A 114 6.68 -44.64 -12.64
N THR A 115 7.80 -45.34 -12.58
CA THR A 115 7.89 -46.79 -12.71
C THR A 115 8.49 -47.39 -11.45
N ASP A 116 7.75 -48.28 -10.80
CA ASP A 116 8.12 -48.87 -9.52
C ASP A 116 8.47 -47.81 -8.45
N SER A 117 9.68 -47.87 -7.89
CA SER A 117 10.21 -46.95 -6.87
C SER A 117 11.17 -45.90 -7.44
N THR A 118 11.37 -45.86 -8.77
CA THR A 118 12.35 -44.97 -9.39
C THR A 118 11.63 -43.99 -10.31
N ILE A 119 11.99 -42.71 -10.19
CA ILE A 119 11.57 -41.68 -11.14
C ILE A 119 12.65 -41.61 -12.22
N PRO A 120 12.45 -42.20 -13.42
CA PRO A 120 13.41 -42.04 -14.50
C PRO A 120 13.45 -40.57 -14.93
N GLY A 121 14.62 -40.06 -15.31
CA GLY A 121 14.75 -38.69 -15.78
C GLY A 121 14.85 -37.66 -14.65
N ASN A 122 14.16 -36.52 -14.83
CA ASN A 122 14.36 -35.35 -13.98
C ASN A 122 13.25 -35.17 -12.95
N LEU A 123 13.65 -34.59 -11.82
CA LEU A 123 12.74 -34.07 -10.80
C LEU A 123 12.91 -32.55 -10.71
N TYR A 124 11.80 -31.83 -10.80
CA TYR A 124 11.77 -30.38 -10.82
C TYR A 124 11.11 -29.85 -9.55
N LEU A 125 11.80 -28.95 -8.84
CA LEU A 125 11.20 -28.15 -7.77
C LEU A 125 10.77 -26.81 -8.35
N VAL A 126 9.45 -26.58 -8.43
CA VAL A 126 8.88 -25.32 -8.93
C VAL A 126 8.42 -24.50 -7.74
N ALA A 127 9.17 -23.44 -7.42
CA ALA A 127 8.87 -22.55 -6.30
C ALA A 127 7.73 -21.58 -6.64
N GLY A 128 6.68 -21.55 -5.82
CA GLY A 128 5.53 -20.66 -6.00
C GLY A 128 5.72 -19.25 -5.45
N GLY A 129 6.92 -18.89 -5.01
CA GLY A 129 7.21 -17.55 -4.44
C GLY A 129 6.92 -17.40 -2.95
N ALA A 130 6.82 -18.51 -2.21
CA ALA A 130 6.70 -18.49 -0.75
C ALA A 130 7.92 -17.78 -0.13
N PRO A 131 7.75 -16.63 0.56
CA PRO A 131 8.88 -15.89 1.15
C PRO A 131 9.46 -16.58 2.40
N ASP A 132 8.79 -17.60 2.89
CA ASP A 132 9.06 -18.35 4.11
C ASP A 132 9.50 -19.80 3.86
N LEU A 133 9.80 -20.19 2.61
CA LEU A 133 10.32 -21.52 2.29
C LEU A 133 11.67 -21.76 2.99
N THR A 134 11.75 -22.79 3.81
CA THR A 134 12.94 -23.14 4.59
C THR A 134 13.60 -24.43 4.13
N THR A 135 14.83 -24.70 4.61
CA THR A 135 15.49 -25.99 4.44
C THR A 135 14.74 -27.14 5.12
N GLY A 136 14.03 -26.86 6.22
CA GLY A 136 13.17 -27.84 6.88
C GLY A 136 12.00 -28.28 6.00
N ASP A 137 11.38 -27.34 5.29
CA ASP A 137 10.30 -27.64 4.34
C ASP A 137 10.79 -28.50 3.18
N LEU A 138 12.00 -28.22 2.67
CA LEU A 138 12.63 -29.03 1.63
C LEU A 138 12.93 -30.46 2.12
N HIS A 139 13.37 -30.61 3.36
CA HIS A 139 13.57 -31.93 3.94
C HIS A 139 12.24 -32.69 4.11
N ALA A 140 11.21 -32.02 4.61
CA ALA A 140 9.87 -32.61 4.72
C ALA A 140 9.29 -33.03 3.36
N LEU A 141 9.58 -32.27 2.31
CA LEU A 141 9.21 -32.59 0.93
C LEU A 141 9.95 -33.83 0.41
N ALA A 142 11.25 -33.96 0.69
CA ALA A 142 12.02 -35.16 0.36
C ALA A 142 11.51 -36.40 1.10
N GLU A 143 11.23 -36.29 2.41
CA GLU A 143 10.64 -37.39 3.19
C GLU A 143 9.25 -37.79 2.67
N ARG A 144 8.44 -36.83 2.17
CA ARG A 144 7.17 -37.16 1.50
C ARG A 144 7.39 -37.96 0.22
N LEU A 145 8.36 -37.61 -0.61
CA LEU A 145 8.67 -38.38 -1.82
C LEU A 145 9.11 -39.80 -1.46
N ARG A 146 9.94 -39.94 -0.42
CA ARG A 146 10.36 -41.24 0.12
C ARG A 146 9.19 -42.05 0.66
N ALA A 147 8.26 -41.42 1.36
CA ALA A 147 7.05 -42.06 1.88
C ALA A 147 6.07 -42.51 0.76
N LEU A 148 6.13 -41.88 -0.41
CA LEU A 148 5.42 -42.33 -1.62
C LEU A 148 6.10 -43.54 -2.30
N GLY A 149 7.26 -43.96 -1.81
CA GLY A 149 8.00 -45.11 -2.33
C GLY A 149 9.10 -44.76 -3.33
N TYR A 150 9.42 -43.47 -3.51
CA TYR A 150 10.50 -43.05 -4.41
C TYR A 150 11.86 -43.11 -3.72
N THR A 151 12.86 -43.69 -4.40
CA THR A 151 14.23 -43.88 -3.91
C THR A 151 15.26 -43.24 -4.81
#